data_AF-A0A7D5Z731-F1
#
_entry.id   AF-A0A7D5Z731-F1
#
_cell.length_a   1.000
_cell.length_b   1.000
_cell.length_c   1.000
_cell.angle_alpha   90.00
_cell.angle_beta   90.00
_cell.angle_gamma   90.00
#
_symmetry.space_group_name_H-M   'P 1'
#
loop_
_entity.id
_entity.type
_entity.pdbx_description
1 polymer ?
#
loop_
_entity_poly.entity_id
_entity_poly.type
_entity_poly.pdbx_seq_one_letter_code
_entity_poly.pdbx_strand_id
1 'polypeptide(L)'
;MEHTINWFACMSFSARLIALRKEKGLTQQGLADATHIHVQQIKRYEAGTSEPSAEALRKIARAFSISTDWLLFEDGERGPSDDLRLQFEAVSHMPEEERHIVKALLEGMILKYQTKQMVNNLSS
;
A
#
# COMPACT_ATOMS: atom_id res chain seq x y z
N MET A 1 8.74 30.31 6.09
CA MET A 1 7.40 30.06 6.64
C MET A 1 7.19 28.56 6.63
N GLU A 2 7.39 27.98 7.82
CA GLU A 2 6.75 26.80 8.40
C GLU A 2 6.53 25.56 7.52
N HIS A 3 7.51 24.66 7.65
CA HIS A 3 7.40 23.20 7.78
C HIS A 3 6.04 22.54 7.46
N THR A 4 5.89 22.04 6.23
CA THR A 4 5.01 20.89 5.98
C THR A 4 5.73 19.64 6.47
N ILE A 5 5.52 19.30 7.75
CA ILE A 5 5.97 18.05 8.37
C ILE A 5 5.36 16.91 7.54
N ASN A 6 6.20 16.21 6.79
CA ASN A 6 5.82 15.01 6.07
C ASN A 6 5.65 13.89 7.11
N TRP A 7 4.41 13.69 7.53
CA TRP A 7 4.00 12.76 8.58
C TRP A 7 4.02 11.33 8.02
N PHE A 8 5.21 10.73 7.92
CA PHE A 8 5.36 9.28 7.78
C PHE A 8 4.99 8.57 9.10
N ALA A 9 3.78 8.80 9.62
CA ALA A 9 3.23 7.88 10.60
C ALA A 9 2.44 6.82 9.84
N CYS A 10 2.83 5.56 10.01
CA CYS A 10 1.94 4.44 10.28
C CYS A 10 0.46 4.90 10.39
N MET A 11 -0.25 4.86 9.26
CA MET A 11 -1.66 5.25 9.19
C MET A 11 -2.50 3.98 9.13
N SER A 12 -3.25 3.73 10.21
CA SER A 12 -4.30 2.71 10.24
C SER A 12 -5.37 2.95 9.16
N PHE A 13 -6.11 1.91 8.78
CA PHE A 13 -7.24 2.03 7.86
C PHE A 13 -8.20 3.17 8.23
N SER A 14 -8.54 3.30 9.52
CA SER A 14 -9.43 4.35 10.01
C SER A 14 -8.88 5.76 9.72
N ALA A 15 -7.58 5.97 9.96
CA ALA A 15 -6.92 7.24 9.69
C ALA A 15 -6.86 7.54 8.20
N ARG A 16 -6.56 6.54 7.35
CA ARG A 16 -6.54 6.69 5.88
C ARG A 16 -7.92 7.03 5.32
N LEU A 17 -8.96 6.38 5.82
CA LEU A 17 -10.33 6.66 5.40
C LEU A 17 -10.75 8.09 5.76
N ILE A 18 -10.40 8.57 6.96
CA ILE A 18 -10.64 9.96 7.36
C ILE A 18 -9.89 10.93 6.45
N ALA A 19 -8.61 10.66 6.17
CA ALA A 19 -7.80 11.51 5.31
C ALA A 19 -8.38 11.59 3.89
N LEU A 20 -8.70 10.45 3.27
CA LEU A 20 -9.34 10.37 1.97
C LEU A 20 -10.65 11.17 1.94
N ARG A 21 -11.50 11.00 2.96
CA ARG A 21 -12.77 11.73 3.05
C ARG A 21 -12.55 13.25 3.10
N LYS A 22 -11.60 13.71 3.91
CA LYS A 22 -11.27 15.13 4.06
C LYS A 22 -10.66 15.70 2.79
N GLU A 23 -9.77 14.96 2.13
CA GLU A 23 -9.19 15.34 0.84
C GLU A 23 -10.26 15.56 -0.23
N LYS A 24 -11.30 14.72 -0.25
CA LYS A 24 -12.44 14.88 -1.16
C LYS A 24 -13.50 15.89 -0.68
N GLY A 25 -13.29 16.55 0.45
CA GLY A 25 -14.22 17.54 1.01
C GLY A 25 -15.57 16.96 1.46
N LEU A 26 -15.62 15.65 1.77
CA LEU A 26 -16.87 14.95 2.06
C LEU A 26 -17.21 14.93 3.56
N THR A 27 -18.51 15.01 3.86
CA THR A 27 -19.03 14.63 5.19
C THR A 27 -19.06 13.10 5.33
N GLN A 28 -19.21 12.57 6.55
CA GLN A 28 -19.38 11.12 6.73
C GLN A 28 -20.59 10.58 5.96
N GLN A 29 -21.66 11.38 5.83
CA GLN A 29 -22.80 11.05 4.98
C GLN A 29 -22.41 11.09 3.50
N GLY A 30 -21.68 12.11 3.05
CA GLY A 30 -21.20 12.18 1.67
C GLY A 30 -20.29 11.00 1.28
N LEU A 31 -19.44 10.52 2.20
CA LEU A 31 -18.67 9.30 2.00
C LEU A 31 -19.57 8.05 1.92
N ALA A 32 -20.58 7.96 2.78
CA ALA A 32 -21.57 6.89 2.76
C ALA A 32 -22.32 6.84 1.41
N ASP A 33 -22.73 8.00 0.91
CA ASP A 33 -23.45 8.14 -0.35
C ASP A 33 -22.55 7.75 -1.55
N ALA A 34 -21.30 8.26 -1.58
CA ALA A 34 -20.34 7.94 -2.64
C ALA A 34 -20.01 6.43 -2.71
N THR A 35 -19.89 5.78 -1.54
CA THR A 35 -19.46 4.38 -1.45
C THR A 35 -20.63 3.40 -1.39
N HIS A 36 -21.88 3.86 -1.27
CA HIS A 36 -23.04 3.01 -1.04
C HIS A 36 -22.85 2.07 0.18
N ILE A 37 -22.27 2.63 1.24
CA ILE A 37 -22.06 2.00 2.55
C ILE A 37 -22.90 2.77 3.55
N HIS A 38 -23.56 2.08 4.49
CA HIS A 38 -24.40 2.75 5.46
C HIS A 38 -23.57 3.71 6.34
N VAL A 39 -24.07 4.92 6.61
CA VAL A 39 -23.32 5.95 7.37
C VAL A 39 -22.86 5.48 8.75
N GLN A 40 -23.62 4.60 9.41
CA GLN A 40 -23.20 3.99 10.69
C GLN A 40 -22.03 3.01 10.54
N GLN A 41 -21.85 2.37 9.39
CA GLN A 41 -20.63 1.60 9.12
C GLN A 41 -19.45 2.52 8.89
N ILE A 42 -19.61 3.59 8.09
CA ILE A 42 -18.58 4.61 7.90
C ILE A 42 -18.12 5.20 9.23
N LYS A 43 -19.04 5.53 10.13
CA LYS A 43 -18.72 6.02 11.48
C LYS A 43 -17.89 5.03 12.29
N ARG A 44 -18.24 3.74 12.26
CA ARG A 44 -17.49 2.70 12.98
C ARG A 44 -16.11 2.46 12.38
N TYR A 45 -15.99 2.54 11.06
CA TYR A 45 -14.71 2.48 10.33
C TYR A 45 -13.79 3.63 10.72
N GLU A 46 -14.28 4.87 10.68
CA GLU A 46 -13.48 6.04 11.08
C GLU A 46 -13.15 6.05 12.58
N ALA A 47 -14.02 5.48 13.41
CA ALA A 47 -13.74 5.31 14.84
C ALA A 47 -12.80 4.14 15.16
N GLY A 48 -12.43 3.30 14.18
CA GLY A 48 -11.62 2.09 14.39
C GLY A 48 -12.31 1.02 15.26
N THR A 49 -13.64 1.07 15.37
CA THR A 49 -14.42 0.12 16.20
C THR A 49 -14.96 -1.07 15.42
N SER A 50 -14.78 -1.08 14.10
CA SER A 50 -15.08 -2.21 13.23
C SER A 50 -14.17 -2.22 12.02
N GLU A 51 -13.80 -3.40 11.56
CA GLU A 51 -13.08 -3.58 10.31
C GLU A 51 -14.03 -3.60 9.10
N PRO A 52 -13.59 -3.12 7.92
CA PRO A 52 -14.36 -3.18 6.70
C PRO A 52 -14.42 -4.62 6.17
N SER A 53 -15.56 -5.01 5.59
CA SER A 53 -15.62 -6.26 4.83
C SER A 53 -14.91 -6.10 3.48
N ALA A 54 -14.56 -7.22 2.84
CA ALA A 54 -14.02 -7.20 1.48
C ALA A 54 -14.92 -6.44 0.49
N GLU A 55 -16.24 -6.52 0.66
CA GLU A 55 -17.19 -5.78 -0.16
C GLU A 55 -17.15 -4.27 0.11
N ALA A 56 -17.04 -3.86 1.38
CA ALA A 56 -16.88 -2.45 1.74
C ALA A 56 -15.57 -1.88 1.15
N LEU A 57 -14.47 -2.62 1.25
CA LEU A 57 -13.19 -2.24 0.65
C LEU A 57 -13.29 -2.06 -0.87
N ARG A 58 -13.93 -3.00 -1.57
CA ARG A 58 -14.16 -2.89 -3.02
C ARG A 58 -14.98 -1.64 -3.38
N LYS A 59 -16.03 -1.35 -2.61
CA LYS A 59 -16.87 -0.16 -2.81
C LYS A 59 -16.06 1.14 -2.66
N ILE A 60 -15.25 1.24 -1.62
CA ILE A 60 -14.39 2.40 -1.38
C ILE A 60 -13.35 2.54 -2.51
N ALA A 61 -12.66 1.44 -2.84
CA ALA A 61 -11.65 1.40 -3.90
C ALA A 61 -12.21 1.87 -5.25
N ARG A 62 -13.40 1.38 -5.63
CA ARG A 62 -14.07 1.78 -6.88
C ARG A 62 -14.54 3.24 -6.85
N ALA A 63 -15.13 3.70 -5.75
CA ALA A 63 -15.64 5.06 -5.62
C ALA A 63 -14.55 6.12 -5.79
N PHE A 64 -13.32 5.83 -5.34
CA PHE A 64 -12.21 6.79 -5.36
C PHE A 64 -11.09 6.41 -6.33
N SER A 65 -11.24 5.32 -7.10
CA SER A 65 -10.22 4.81 -8.04
C SER A 65 -8.86 4.60 -7.39
N ILE A 66 -8.86 4.02 -6.20
CA ILE A 66 -7.67 3.68 -5.41
C ILE A 66 -7.55 2.16 -5.27
N SER A 67 -6.35 1.67 -4.95
CA SER A 67 -6.17 0.25 -4.62
C SER A 67 -6.69 -0.07 -3.21
N THR A 68 -7.15 -1.30 -3.00
CA THR A 68 -7.47 -1.80 -1.65
C THR A 68 -6.23 -1.86 -0.78
N ASP A 69 -5.07 -2.11 -1.38
CA ASP A 69 -3.78 -2.12 -0.70
C ASP A 69 -3.48 -0.78 -0.02
N TRP A 70 -3.73 0.33 -0.71
CA TRP A 70 -3.51 1.67 -0.16
C TRP A 70 -4.40 1.94 1.06
N LEU A 71 -5.59 1.33 1.14
CA LEU A 71 -6.48 1.45 2.29
C LEU A 71 -6.01 0.60 3.47
N LEU A 72 -5.46 -0.58 3.20
CA LEU A 72 -5.22 -1.62 4.21
C LEU A 72 -3.83 -1.58 4.82
N PHE A 73 -2.80 -1.35 3.99
CA PHE A 73 -1.43 -1.51 4.43
C PHE A 73 -0.82 -0.17 4.81
N GLU A 74 -0.01 -0.20 5.86
CA GLU A 74 0.85 0.90 6.20
C GLU A 74 1.98 1.09 5.18
N ASP A 75 2.51 2.31 5.13
CA ASP A 75 3.63 2.62 4.26
C ASP A 75 4.83 1.80 4.75
N GLY A 76 5.28 0.86 3.92
CA GLY A 76 6.33 -0.10 4.27
C GLY A 76 5.86 -1.41 4.93
N GLU A 77 4.56 -1.58 5.22
CA GLU A 77 4.02 -2.87 5.70
C GLU A 77 3.97 -3.91 4.58
N ARG A 78 3.78 -3.44 3.34
CA ARG A 78 3.79 -4.28 2.14
C ARG A 78 4.71 -3.68 1.08
N GLY A 79 5.63 -4.50 0.60
CA GLY A 79 6.58 -4.13 -0.45
C GLY A 79 8.03 -4.32 0.01
N PRO A 80 8.99 -4.07 -0.89
CA PRO A 80 10.39 -4.03 -0.51
C PRO A 80 10.64 -2.95 0.54
N SER A 81 11.70 -3.10 1.34
CA SER A 81 12.18 -2.03 2.21
C SER A 81 12.40 -0.74 1.43
N ASP A 82 12.36 0.41 2.10
CA ASP A 82 12.44 1.71 1.43
C ASP A 82 13.68 1.87 0.55
N ASP A 83 14.83 1.31 0.97
CA ASP A 83 16.06 1.32 0.17
C ASP A 83 15.93 0.52 -1.14
N LEU A 84 15.34 -0.68 -1.09
CA LEU A 84 15.09 -1.50 -2.27
C LEU A 84 14.04 -0.85 -3.18
N ARG A 85 13.01 -0.21 -2.60
CA ARG A 85 11.98 0.52 -3.34
C ARG A 85 12.60 1.67 -4.14
N LEU A 86 13.45 2.48 -3.51
CA LEU A 86 14.16 3.58 -4.18
C LEU A 86 15.09 3.07 -5.29
N GLN A 87 15.78 1.95 -5.08
CA GLN A 87 16.61 1.33 -6.10
C GLN A 87 15.78 0.87 -7.31
N PHE A 88 14.63 0.23 -7.09
CA PHE A 88 13.74 -0.17 -8.18
C PHE A 88 13.17 1.02 -8.95
N GLU A 89 12.82 2.11 -8.25
CA GLU A 89 12.37 3.35 -8.87
C GLU A 89 13.45 3.96 -9.77
N ALA A 90 14.70 4.03 -9.30
CA ALA A 90 15.83 4.49 -10.12
C ALA A 90 16.00 3.63 -11.37
N VAL A 91 15.94 2.30 -11.22
CA VAL A 91 16.06 1.34 -12.34
C VAL A 91 14.92 1.47 -13.35
N SER A 92 13.72 1.86 -12.91
CA SER A 92 12.58 2.05 -13.82
C SER A 92 12.79 3.19 -14.84
N HIS A 93 13.57 4.21 -14.47
CA HIS A 93 13.88 5.37 -15.31
C HIS A 93 15.11 5.16 -16.22
N MET A 94 15.79 4.01 -16.12
CA MET A 94 16.96 3.69 -16.95
C MET A 94 16.56 3.31 -18.39
N PRO A 95 17.49 3.45 -19.35
CA PRO A 95 17.35 2.87 -20.68
C PRO A 95 17.02 1.38 -20.61
N GLU A 96 16.26 0.89 -21.60
CA GLU A 96 15.77 -0.49 -21.59
C GLU A 96 16.91 -1.52 -21.51
N GLU A 97 18.00 -1.29 -22.24
CA GLU A 97 19.18 -2.16 -22.25
C GLU A 97 19.83 -2.28 -20.86
N GLU A 98 20.05 -1.16 -20.17
CA GLU A 98 20.59 -1.13 -18.81
C GLU A 98 19.65 -1.83 -17.82
N ARG A 99 18.33 -1.59 -17.95
CA ARG A 99 17.32 -2.22 -17.11
C ARG A 99 17.27 -3.74 -17.29
N HIS A 100 17.48 -4.26 -18.50
CA HIS A 100 17.55 -5.71 -18.75
C HIS A 100 18.74 -6.35 -18.04
N ILE A 101 19.90 -5.69 -18.03
CA ILE A 101 21.10 -6.17 -17.32
C ILE A 101 20.80 -6.28 -15.81
N VAL A 102 20.20 -5.24 -15.22
CA VAL A 102 19.84 -5.25 -13.80
C VAL A 102 18.87 -6.39 -13.46
N LYS A 103 17.87 -6.65 -14.31
CA LYS A 103 16.93 -7.77 -14.13
C LYS A 103 17.64 -9.13 -14.16
N ALA A 104 18.50 -9.37 -15.14
CA ALA A 104 19.23 -10.62 -15.26
C ALA A 104 20.14 -10.87 -14.04
N LEU A 105 20.79 -9.83 -13.52
CA LEU A 105 21.59 -9.92 -12.30
C LEU A 105 20.73 -10.28 -11.07
N LEU A 106 19.58 -9.62 -10.90
CA LEU A 106 18.66 -9.91 -9.80
C LEU A 106 18.15 -11.36 -9.86
N GLU A 107 17.75 -11.84 -11.04
CA GLU A 107 17.31 -13.22 -11.25
C GLU A 107 18.41 -14.23 -10.87
N GLY A 108 19.66 -13.99 -11.32
CA GLY A 108 20.79 -14.83 -10.96
C GLY A 108 21.07 -14.87 -9.45
N MET A 109 20.96 -13.72 -8.78
CA MET A 109 21.15 -13.63 -7.32
C MET A 109 20.04 -14.34 -6.54
N ILE A 110 18.79 -14.20 -6.99
CA ILE A 110 17.64 -14.91 -6.40
C ILE A 110 17.83 -16.42 -6.53
N LEU A 111 18.19 -16.91 -7.72
CA LEU A 111 18.44 -18.34 -7.96
C LEU A 111 19.57 -18.87 -7.06
N LYS A 112 20.70 -18.16 -7.02
CA LYS A 112 21.85 -18.54 -6.17
C LYS A 112 21.45 -18.65 -4.69
N TYR A 113 20.64 -17.71 -4.19
CA TYR A 113 20.16 -17.75 -2.81
C TYR A 113 19.25 -18.95 -2.57
N GLN A 114 18.27 -19.20 -3.44
CA GLN A 114 17.35 -20.33 -3.33
C GLN A 114 18.11 -21.67 -3.35
N THR A 115 19.07 -21.85 -4.27
CA THR A 115 19.90 -23.06 -4.31
C THR A 115 20.66 -23.27 -3.02
N LYS A 116 21.27 -22.22 -2.45
CA LYS A 116 21.97 -22.30 -1.16
C LYS A 116 21.04 -22.75 -0.03
N GLN A 117 19.82 -22.22 0.01
CA GLN A 117 18.83 -22.60 1.02
C GLN A 117 18.34 -24.05 0.85
N MET A 118 18.13 -24.51 -0.38
CA MET A 118 17.77 -25.91 -0.65
C MET A 118 18.85 -26.89 -0.18
N VAL A 119 20.12 -26.60 -0.48
CA VAL A 119 21.24 -27.44 -0.02
C VAL A 119 21.31 -27.47 1.50
N ASN A 120 21.17 -26.33 2.18
CA ASN A 120 21.17 -26.28 3.65
C ASN A 120 20.03 -27.08 4.28
N ASN A 121 18.82 -27.00 3.71
CA ASN A 121 17.64 -27.71 4.21
C ASN A 121 17.69 -29.22 3.95
N LEU A 122 18.40 -29.68 2.90
CA LEU A 122 18.65 -31.11 2.63
C LEU A 122 19.78 -31.68 3.50
N SER A 123 20.59 -30.81 4.10
CA SER A 123 21.72 -31.18 4.98
C SER A 123 21.34 -31.22 6.46
N SER A 124 20.09 -30.89 6.79
CA SER A 124 19.51 -30.88 8.14
C SER A 124 18.49 -32.01 8.28
#